data_AF-A0AAU0NWU6-F1
#
_entry.id   AF-A0AAU0NWU6-F1
#
_cell.length_a   1.000
_cell.length_b   1.000
_cell.length_c   1.000
_cell.angle_alpha   90.00
_cell.angle_beta   90.00
_cell.angle_gamma   90.00
#
_symmetry.space_group_name_H-M   'P 1'
#
loop_
_entity.id
_entity.type
_entity.pdbx_description
1 polymer ?
#
loop_
_entity_poly.entity_id
_entity_poly.type
_entity_poly.pdbx_seq_one_letter_code
_entity_poly.pdbx_strand_id
1 'polypeptide(L)'
;MKIKKISYPTSLEKIPDIENDNIDIFVELDDGMVYTMTVTTPKNYYKYMDKEKIDYVPSMPPDIVVRKLTEENIRNALETYVKDDGYWLKLYYLVGNTTDAFDIKLMDKMIKEIC
;
A
#
# COMPACT_ATOMS: atom_id res chain seq x y z
N MET A 1 -12.57 12.16 1.54
CA MET A 1 -12.97 10.82 2.02
C MET A 1 -12.50 10.66 3.47
N LYS A 2 -13.11 9.77 4.25
CA LYS A 2 -12.69 9.51 5.65
C LYS A 2 -12.50 8.03 5.90
N ILE A 3 -11.49 7.70 6.71
CA ILE A 3 -11.28 6.32 7.18
C ILE A 3 -12.38 5.98 8.18
N LYS A 4 -13.21 5.01 7.83
CA LYS A 4 -14.24 4.47 8.73
C LYS A 4 -13.66 3.40 9.64
N LYS A 5 -12.85 2.49 9.09
CA LYS A 5 -12.26 1.38 9.84
C LYS A 5 -10.94 0.94 9.21
N ILE A 6 -9.99 0.58 10.05
CA ILE A 6 -8.80 -0.18 9.67
C ILE A 6 -8.92 -1.53 10.36
N SER A 7 -8.73 -2.61 9.62
CA SER A 7 -8.72 -3.96 10.18
C SER A 7 -7.50 -4.73 9.71
N TYR A 8 -7.06 -5.65 10.57
CA TYR A 8 -5.84 -6.41 10.38
C TYR A 8 -6.20 -7.90 10.32
N PRO A 9 -5.77 -8.66 9.31
CA PRO A 9 -5.94 -10.11 9.26
C PRO A 9 -5.17 -10.81 10.38
N THR A 10 -4.04 -10.22 10.79
CA THR A 10 -3.24 -10.62 11.95
C THR A 10 -3.20 -9.46 12.95
N SER A 11 -3.40 -9.71 14.25
CA SER A 11 -3.27 -8.63 15.25
C SER A 11 -1.87 -8.02 15.25
N LEU A 12 -1.75 -6.69 15.34
CA LEU A 12 -0.46 -6.00 15.47
C LEU A 12 0.36 -6.50 16.68
N GLU A 13 -0.32 -6.91 17.76
CA GLU A 13 0.33 -7.46 18.97
C GLU A 13 1.06 -8.78 18.70
N LYS A 14 0.73 -9.48 17.61
CA LYS A 14 1.36 -10.75 17.22
C LYS A 14 2.57 -10.55 16.31
N ILE A 15 2.87 -9.31 15.91
CA ILE A 15 4.04 -9.01 15.08
C ILE A 15 5.29 -9.15 15.94
N PRO A 16 6.24 -10.05 15.56
CA PRO A 16 7.44 -10.31 16.37
C PRO A 16 8.37 -9.11 16.48
N ASP A 17 8.53 -8.34 15.40
CA ASP A 17 9.41 -7.17 15.35
C ASP A 17 8.71 -6.01 14.60
N ILE A 18 8.05 -5.14 15.36
CA ILE A 18 7.35 -3.98 14.78
C ILE A 18 8.25 -2.99 14.04
N GLU A 19 9.59 -3.12 14.12
CA GLU A 19 10.52 -2.29 13.37
C GLU A 19 11.06 -2.94 12.09
N ASN A 20 10.86 -4.25 11.91
CA ASN A 20 11.45 -5.05 10.82
C ASN A 20 10.49 -6.13 10.31
N ASP A 21 9.27 -5.72 10.01
CA ASP A 21 8.25 -6.60 9.46
C ASP A 21 7.33 -5.84 8.48
N ASN A 22 6.37 -6.57 7.93
CA ASN A 22 5.23 -6.03 7.19
C ASN A 22 3.91 -6.66 7.67
N ILE A 23 2.80 -6.03 7.32
CA ILE A 23 1.46 -6.54 7.61
C ILE A 23 0.45 -6.07 6.57
N ASP A 24 -0.47 -6.95 6.19
CA ASP A 24 -1.61 -6.58 5.36
C ASP A 24 -2.70 -5.88 6.18
N ILE A 25 -3.40 -4.93 5.58
CA ILE A 25 -4.49 -4.20 6.19
C ILE A 25 -5.67 -4.09 5.24
N PHE A 26 -6.87 -3.96 5.81
CA PHE A 26 -8.07 -3.55 5.10
C PHE A 26 -8.52 -2.18 5.60
N VAL A 27 -8.66 -1.23 4.69
CA VAL A 27 -9.08 0.14 4.96
C VAL A 27 -10.47 0.36 4.37
N GLU A 28 -11.47 0.48 5.23
CA GLU A 28 -12.84 0.81 4.85
C GLU A 28 -13.04 2.33 4.93
N LEU A 29 -13.52 2.93 3.84
CA LEU A 29 -13.84 4.36 3.77
C LEU A 29 -15.34 4.60 3.98
N ASP A 30 -15.71 5.87 4.15
CA ASP A 30 -17.10 6.31 4.37
C ASP A 30 -18.04 6.09 3.18
N ASP A 31 -17.51 5.88 1.98
CA ASP A 31 -18.25 5.50 0.77
C ASP A 31 -18.53 3.99 0.65
N GLY A 32 -18.04 3.19 1.61
CA GLY A 32 -18.18 1.74 1.62
C GLY A 32 -17.12 0.97 0.82
N MET A 33 -16.18 1.66 0.17
CA MET A 33 -15.05 1.00 -0.49
C MET A 33 -14.07 0.43 0.54
N VAL A 34 -13.54 -0.75 0.24
CA VAL A 34 -12.53 -1.44 1.05
C VAL A 34 -11.27 -1.63 0.23
N TYR A 35 -10.16 -1.13 0.74
CA TYR A 35 -8.84 -1.20 0.12
C TYR A 35 -7.98 -2.22 0.87
N THR A 36 -7.43 -3.19 0.16
CA THR A 36 -6.41 -4.11 0.69
C THR A 36 -5.03 -3.55 0.38
N MET A 37 -4.19 -3.39 1.40
CA MET A 37 -2.86 -2.80 1.27
C MET A 37 -1.88 -3.52 2.18
N THR A 38 -0.59 -3.42 1.86
CA THR A 38 0.49 -3.88 2.74
C THR A 38 1.17 -2.67 3.37
N VAL A 39 1.37 -2.73 4.68
CA VAL A 39 2.19 -1.77 5.44
C VAL A 39 3.53 -2.43 5.71
N THR A 40 4.63 -1.72 5.45
CA THR A 40 5.96 -2.23 5.73
C THR A 40 6.85 -1.21 6.42
N THR A 41 7.92 -1.73 7.01
CA THR A 41 8.98 -0.94 7.64
C THR A 41 10.20 -0.86 6.71
N PRO A 42 10.96 0.23 6.72
CA PRO A 42 12.19 0.33 5.94
C PRO A 42 13.18 -0.82 6.20
N LYS A 43 13.27 -1.33 7.43
CA LYS A 43 14.17 -2.46 7.75
C LYS A 43 13.73 -3.75 7.05
N ASN A 44 12.43 -3.95 6.89
CA ASN A 44 11.91 -5.14 6.22
C ASN A 44 12.34 -5.20 4.75
N TYR A 45 12.52 -4.06 4.08
CA TYR A 45 13.09 -4.06 2.72
C TYR A 45 14.54 -4.58 2.70
N TYR A 46 15.39 -4.19 3.65
CA TYR A 46 16.76 -4.74 3.74
C TYR A 46 16.73 -6.25 4.02
N LYS A 47 15.89 -6.69 4.95
CA LYS A 47 15.68 -8.12 5.23
C LYS A 47 15.22 -8.90 3.98
N TYR A 48 14.33 -8.33 3.19
CA TYR A 48 13.88 -8.91 1.92
C TYR A 48 15.02 -8.97 0.90
N MET A 49 15.75 -7.88 0.71
CA MET A 49 16.93 -7.80 -0.18
C MET A 49 17.99 -8.85 0.18
N ASP A 50 18.34 -8.95 1.46
CA ASP A 50 19.32 -9.92 1.97
C ASP A 50 18.85 -11.37 1.73
N LYS A 51 17.57 -11.64 1.98
CA LYS A 51 16.96 -12.97 1.80
C LYS A 51 16.96 -13.40 0.33
N GLU A 52 16.59 -12.49 -0.57
CA GLU A 52 16.50 -12.77 -2.00
C GLU A 52 17.82 -12.55 -2.75
N LYS A 53 18.86 -12.04 -2.06
CA LYS A 53 20.19 -11.71 -2.61
C LYS A 53 20.12 -10.72 -3.78
N ILE A 54 19.36 -9.65 -3.59
CA ILE A 54 19.15 -8.57 -4.55
C ILE A 54 19.39 -7.22 -3.90
N ASP A 55 19.84 -6.24 -4.69
CA ASP A 55 20.13 -4.88 -4.20
C ASP A 55 18.99 -3.88 -4.51
N TYR A 56 17.81 -4.38 -4.89
CA TYR A 56 16.63 -3.58 -5.24
C TYR A 56 15.33 -4.33 -4.94
N VAL A 57 14.23 -3.59 -4.79
CA VAL A 57 12.88 -4.17 -4.74
C VAL A 57 12.33 -4.21 -6.17
N PRO A 58 11.94 -5.38 -6.72
CA PRO A 58 11.33 -5.45 -8.04
C PRO A 58 10.05 -4.59 -8.14
N SER A 59 9.68 -4.17 -9.35
CA SER A 59 8.45 -3.40 -9.56
C SER A 59 7.23 -4.16 -9.03
N MET A 60 6.50 -3.55 -8.10
CA MET A 60 5.29 -4.09 -7.49
C MET A 60 4.34 -2.94 -7.09
N PRO A 61 3.05 -3.21 -6.84
CA PRO A 61 2.17 -2.22 -6.22
C PRO A 61 2.81 -1.67 -4.94
N PRO A 62 2.76 -0.35 -4.69
CA PRO A 62 3.59 0.21 -3.62
C PRO A 62 3.00 -0.09 -2.23
N ASP A 63 3.88 -0.28 -1.26
CA ASP A 63 3.49 -0.43 0.15
C ASP A 63 3.22 0.92 0.82
N ILE A 64 2.49 0.88 1.94
CA ILE A 64 2.47 1.96 2.92
C ILE A 64 3.71 1.82 3.81
N VAL A 65 4.64 2.78 3.73
CA VAL A 65 5.88 2.73 4.51
C VAL A 65 5.74 3.51 5.82
N VAL A 66 5.97 2.83 6.95
CA VAL A 66 5.97 3.43 8.29
C VAL A 66 7.24 3.10 9.05
N ARG A 67 7.63 3.95 10.00
CA ARG A 67 8.84 3.70 10.80
C ARG A 67 8.73 2.47 11.71
N LYS A 68 7.54 2.24 12.28
CA LYS A 68 7.18 1.06 13.08
C LYS A 68 5.72 0.71 12.85
N LEU A 69 5.38 -0.57 12.90
CA LEU A 69 4.02 -1.10 12.76
C LEU A 69 3.19 -0.85 14.03
N THR A 70 2.82 0.41 14.26
CA THR A 70 1.90 0.81 15.34
C THR A 70 0.61 1.36 14.75
N GLU A 71 -0.50 1.23 15.48
CA GLU A 71 -1.79 1.77 15.03
C GLU A 71 -1.72 3.26 14.71
N GLU A 72 -1.01 4.03 15.54
CA GLU A 72 -0.82 5.47 15.35
C GLU A 72 -0.07 5.77 14.05
N ASN A 73 1.06 5.11 13.78
CA ASN A 73 1.85 5.35 12.58
C ASN A 73 1.07 4.95 11.32
N ILE A 74 0.38 3.81 11.36
CA ILE A 74 -0.43 3.30 10.26
C ILE A 74 -1.58 4.27 9.97
N ARG A 75 -2.31 4.70 11.01
CA ARG A 75 -3.38 5.69 10.87
C ARG A 75 -2.86 7.00 10.31
N ASN A 76 -1.82 7.58 10.91
CA ASN A 76 -1.25 8.86 10.47
C ASN A 76 -0.78 8.82 9.02
N ALA A 77 -0.17 7.69 8.60
CA ALA A 77 0.18 7.48 7.19
C ALA A 77 -1.08 7.47 6.32
N LEU A 78 -2.07 6.64 6.62
CA LEU A 78 -3.31 6.52 5.83
C LEU A 78 -4.13 7.81 5.75
N GLU A 79 -4.10 8.66 6.79
CA GLU A 79 -4.74 9.99 6.76
C GLU A 79 -4.17 10.86 5.63
N THR A 80 -2.94 10.60 5.16
CA THR A 80 -2.38 11.27 3.97
C THR A 80 -2.89 10.69 2.66
N TYR A 81 -3.24 9.40 2.62
CA TYR A 81 -3.71 8.69 1.43
C TYR A 81 -5.18 8.96 1.12
N VAL A 82 -6.00 9.33 2.13
CA VAL A 82 -7.40 9.74 1.95
C VAL A 82 -7.59 11.21 1.58
N LYS A 83 -6.51 12.01 1.57
CA LYS A 83 -6.51 13.38 1.04
C LYS A 83 -6.75 13.37 -0.47
N ASP A 84 -7.09 14.53 -1.01
CA ASP A 84 -7.30 14.73 -2.46
C ASP A 84 -8.26 13.67 -3.04
N ASP A 85 -9.39 13.47 -2.35
CA ASP A 85 -10.41 12.47 -2.64
C ASP A 85 -9.88 11.04 -2.79
N GLY A 86 -8.89 10.68 -1.97
CA GLY A 86 -8.34 9.33 -1.92
C GLY A 86 -7.58 8.95 -3.17
N TYR A 87 -7.01 9.92 -3.90
CA TYR A 87 -6.33 9.69 -5.17
C TYR A 87 -5.32 8.52 -5.10
N TRP A 88 -4.43 8.55 -4.10
CA TRP A 88 -3.40 7.51 -3.95
C TRP A 88 -3.99 6.14 -3.59
N LEU A 89 -5.05 6.07 -2.77
CA LEU A 89 -5.74 4.81 -2.48
C LEU A 89 -6.35 4.21 -3.75
N LYS A 90 -7.06 5.03 -4.54
CA LYS A 90 -7.69 4.61 -5.79
C LYS A 90 -6.63 4.16 -6.79
N LEU A 91 -5.54 4.92 -6.94
CA LEU A 91 -4.44 4.54 -7.80
C LEU A 91 -3.86 3.19 -7.40
N TYR A 92 -3.55 2.98 -6.11
CA TYR A 92 -2.96 1.74 -5.60
C TYR A 92 -3.89 0.54 -5.80
N TYR A 93 -5.19 0.73 -5.60
CA TYR A 93 -6.19 -0.30 -5.87
C TYR A 93 -6.22 -0.70 -7.35
N LEU A 94 -6.20 0.28 -8.24
CA LEU A 94 -6.30 0.06 -9.67
C LEU A 94 -5.01 -0.54 -10.27
N VAL A 95 -3.82 -0.15 -9.82
CA VAL A 95 -2.55 -0.72 -10.33
C VAL A 95 -2.32 -2.17 -9.91
N GLY A 96 -3.06 -2.65 -8.90
CA GLY A 96 -3.06 -4.06 -8.50
C GLY A 96 -3.67 -5.01 -9.53
N ASN A 97 -4.42 -4.48 -10.52
CA ASN A 97 -4.95 -5.26 -11.63
C ASN A 97 -4.47 -4.72 -12.99
N THR A 98 -3.61 -5.49 -13.65
CA THR A 98 -3.00 -5.13 -14.95
C THR A 98 -3.91 -5.36 -16.15
N THR A 99 -5.13 -5.87 -15.97
CA THR A 99 -6.06 -6.15 -17.08
C THR A 99 -7.24 -5.18 -17.19
N ASP A 100 -7.37 -4.23 -16.26
CA ASP A 100 -8.52 -3.33 -16.18
C ASP A 100 -8.15 -1.87 -16.53
N ALA A 101 -8.28 -0.94 -15.58
CA ALA A 101 -8.10 0.48 -15.80
C ALA A 101 -6.66 0.87 -16.22
N PHE A 102 -5.67 0.07 -15.82
CA PHE A 102 -4.27 0.24 -16.19
C PHE A 102 -3.77 -0.92 -17.07
N ASP A 103 -4.61 -1.38 -18.02
CA ASP A 103 -4.16 -2.25 -19.11
C ASP A 103 -3.06 -1.56 -19.93
N ILE A 104 -2.02 -2.32 -20.29
CA ILE A 104 -0.83 -1.78 -20.97
C ILE A 104 -1.16 -1.11 -22.31
N LYS A 105 -2.13 -1.64 -23.08
CA LYS A 105 -2.51 -1.05 -24.37
C LYS A 105 -3.28 0.25 -24.16
N LEU A 106 -4.11 0.32 -23.13
CA LEU A 106 -4.81 1.54 -22.77
C LEU A 106 -3.82 2.61 -22.30
N MET A 107 -2.85 2.23 -21.46
CA MET A 107 -1.79 3.14 -21.02
C MET A 107 -0.96 3.67 -22.18
N ASP A 108 -0.50 2.80 -23.09
CA ASP A 108 0.26 3.21 -24.28
C ASP A 108 -0.52 4.20 -25.14
N LYS A 109 -1.85 4.00 -25.28
CA LYS A 109 -2.73 4.92 -25.99
C LYS A 109 -2.82 6.26 -25.28
N MET A 110 -3.08 6.27 -23.96
CA MET A 110 -3.20 7.49 -23.17
C MET A 110 -1.91 8.33 -23.22
N ILE A 111 -0.73 7.69 -23.12
CA ILE A 111 0.57 8.37 -23.19
C ILE A 111 0.76 9.05 -24.55
N LYS A 112 0.39 8.38 -25.65
CA LYS A 112 0.47 8.95 -27.00
C LYS A 112 -0.49 10.11 -27.24
N GLU A 113 -1.58 10.20 -26.49
CA GLU A 113 -2.56 11.30 -26.63
C GLU A 113 -2.11 12.57 -25.89
N ILE A 114 -1.22 12.45 -24.90
CA ILE A 114 -0.71 13.57 -24.09
C ILE A 114 0.71 14.01 -24.45
N CYS A 115 1.42 13.23 -25.29
CA CYS A 115 2.76 13.52 -25.81
C CYS A 115 2.69 13.96 -27.27
#